data_AF-A0A563UBY8-F1
#
_entry.id   AF-A0A563UBY8-F1
#
_cell.length_a   1.000
_cell.length_b   1.000
_cell.length_c   1.000
_cell.angle_alpha   90.00
_cell.angle_beta   90.00
_cell.angle_gamma   90.00
#
_symmetry.space_group_name_H-M   'P 1'
#
loop_
_entity.id
_entity.type
_entity.pdbx_description
1 polymer ?
#
loop_
_entity_poly.entity_id
_entity_poly.type
_entity_poly.pdbx_seq_one_letter_code
_entity_poly.pdbx_strand_id
1 'polypeptide(L)'
;MKLQLTKGLLCFLKNKGYRYCLSKTTIAGCEGEIVRITLTPKKQRPRIRFLPKGYDSYFNINEDLQLMANGIDGVFVEVELSVELSSTYILAVLKEVKLKNESLRIELLKLDRPSSN
;
A
#
# COMPACT_ATOMS: atom_id res chain seq x y z
N MET A 1 -2.99 12.26 -1.65
CA MET A 1 -4.00 11.29 -1.16
C MET A 1 -3.34 10.35 -0.19
N LYS A 2 -4.01 9.96 0.90
CA LYS A 2 -3.50 8.96 1.84
C LYS A 2 -4.24 7.65 1.64
N LEU A 3 -3.50 6.55 1.56
CA LEU A 3 -4.03 5.20 1.41
C LEU A 3 -3.47 4.32 2.51
N GLN A 4 -4.27 3.42 3.08
CA GLN A 4 -3.76 2.45 4.04
C GLN A 4 -2.67 1.59 3.40
N LEU A 5 -1.59 1.35 4.14
CA LEU A 5 -0.53 0.45 3.68
C LEU A 5 -1.08 -0.98 3.59
N THR A 6 -0.98 -1.56 2.39
CA THR A 6 -1.32 -2.96 2.13
C THR A 6 -0.19 -3.64 1.35
N LYS A 7 -0.15 -4.98 1.36
CA LYS A 7 0.81 -5.74 0.54
C LYS A 7 0.70 -5.40 -0.95
N GLY A 8 -0.52 -5.21 -1.45
CA GLY A 8 -0.77 -4.83 -2.84
C GLY A 8 -0.18 -3.46 -3.19
N LEU A 9 -0.39 -2.46 -2.31
CA LEU A 9 0.19 -1.14 -2.47
C LEU A 9 1.72 -1.18 -2.40
N LEU A 10 2.29 -1.97 -1.47
CA LEU A 10 3.73 -2.14 -1.35
C LEU A 10 4.35 -2.76 -2.62
N CYS A 11 3.72 -3.80 -3.16
CA CYS A 11 4.14 -4.44 -4.41
C CYS A 11 4.08 -3.45 -5.59
N PHE A 12 2.98 -2.70 -5.70
CA PHE A 12 2.83 -1.65 -6.72
C PHE A 12 3.95 -0.61 -6.65
N LEU A 13 4.26 -0.11 -5.45
CA LEU A 13 5.34 0.87 -5.25
C LEU A 13 6.71 0.30 -5.63
N LYS A 14 7.00 -0.95 -5.25
CA LYS A 14 8.22 -1.65 -5.66
C LYS A 14 8.34 -1.75 -7.19
N ASN A 15 7.26 -2.11 -7.87
CA ASN A 15 7.21 -2.24 -9.33
C ASN A 15 7.38 -0.89 -10.05
N LYS A 16 6.99 0.21 -9.42
CA LYS A 16 7.23 1.58 -9.91
C LYS A 16 8.62 2.14 -9.57
N GLY A 17 9.48 1.33 -8.94
CA GLY A 17 10.86 1.65 -8.63
C GLY A 17 11.06 2.41 -7.32
N TYR A 18 10.04 2.48 -6.46
CA TYR A 18 10.21 3.02 -5.11
C TYR A 18 10.96 2.01 -4.24
N ARG A 19 11.93 2.49 -3.47
CA ARG A 19 12.83 1.65 -2.64
C ARG A 19 12.83 2.05 -1.17
N TYR A 20 12.39 3.25 -0.86
CA TYR A 20 12.36 3.81 0.48
C TYR A 20 11.04 4.52 0.74
N CYS A 21 10.66 4.67 2.00
CA CYS A 21 9.63 5.63 2.40
C CYS A 21 10.16 6.51 3.52
N LEU A 22 9.95 7.82 3.41
CA LEU A 22 10.11 8.72 4.56
C LEU A 22 8.95 8.46 5.52
N SER A 23 9.23 8.45 6.82
CA SER A 23 8.24 8.25 7.86
C SER A 23 7.98 9.54 8.61
N LYS A 24 6.69 9.82 8.84
CA LYS A 24 6.19 10.85 9.74
C LYS A 24 5.26 10.21 10.76
N THR A 25 5.68 10.19 12.02
CA THR A 25 4.86 9.70 13.14
C THR A 25 4.08 10.83 13.78
N THR A 26 2.79 10.61 14.00
CA THR A 26 1.88 11.53 14.70
C THR A 26 1.02 10.76 15.67
N ILE A 27 0.76 11.33 16.84
CA ILE A 27 -0.17 10.78 17.82
C ILE A 27 -1.52 11.44 17.58
N ALA A 28 -2.58 10.65 17.45
CA ALA A 28 -3.94 11.14 17.22
C ALA A 28 -4.91 10.58 18.28
N GLY A 29 -5.81 11.44 18.76
CA GLY A 29 -6.83 11.10 19.78
C GLY A 29 -6.78 12.04 20.99
N CYS A 30 -7.91 12.23 21.67
CA CYS A 30 -7.99 13.05 22.89
C CYS A 30 -7.18 12.47 24.06
N GLU A 31 -6.86 11.16 24.03
CA GLU A 31 -6.11 10.45 25.08
C GLU A 31 -4.78 9.82 24.58
N GLY A 32 -4.38 10.10 23.33
CA GLY A 32 -3.06 9.70 22.81
C GLY A 32 -2.89 8.22 22.42
N GLU A 33 -3.99 7.47 22.26
CA GLU A 33 -3.93 6.00 22.10
C GLU A 33 -3.63 5.52 20.68
N ILE A 34 -3.84 6.33 19.64
CA ILE A 34 -3.66 5.88 18.25
C ILE A 34 -2.41 6.51 17.64
N VAL A 35 -1.40 5.68 17.40
CA VAL A 35 -0.20 6.08 16.67
C VAL A 35 -0.49 6.04 15.18
N ARG A 36 -0.30 7.17 14.49
CA ARG A 36 -0.44 7.25 13.03
C ARG A 36 0.92 7.46 12.39
N ILE A 37 1.30 6.55 11.49
CA ILE A 37 2.52 6.63 10.69
C ILE A 37 2.13 6.99 9.25
N THR A 38 2.61 8.12 8.76
CA THR A 38 2.46 8.51 7.35
C THR A 38 3.78 8.24 6.61
N LEU A 39 3.71 7.43 5.55
CA LEU A 39 4.83 7.03 4.71
C LEU A 39 4.81 7.80 3.38
N THR A 40 5.93 8.40 2.99
CA THR A 40 6.07 9.07 1.68
C THR A 40 7.09 8.34 0.83
N PRO A 41 6.68 7.67 -0.27
CA PRO A 41 7.58 6.89 -1.10
C PRO A 41 8.68 7.70 -1.78
N LYS A 42 9.89 7.15 -1.82
CA LYS A 42 11.08 7.69 -2.50
C LYS A 42 11.79 6.60 -3.31
N LYS A 43 12.22 6.95 -4.52
CA LYS A 43 13.00 6.06 -5.39
C LYS A 43 14.47 5.99 -4.96
N GLN A 44 15.00 7.10 -4.45
CA GLN A 44 16.39 7.22 -4.00
C GLN A 44 16.48 7.17 -2.48
N ARG A 45 17.64 6.72 -1.98
CA ARG A 45 17.92 6.64 -0.54
C ARG A 45 17.92 8.04 0.07
N PRO A 46 17.10 8.30 1.11
CA PRO A 46 17.14 9.56 1.83
C PRO A 46 18.49 9.81 2.51
N ARG A 47 18.92 11.07 2.58
CA ARG A 47 20.09 11.48 3.37
C ARG A 47 19.66 11.64 4.83
N ILE A 48 20.17 10.77 5.70
CA ILE A 48 19.79 10.68 7.12
C ILE A 48 19.96 12.02 7.85
N ARG A 49 21.04 12.75 7.57
CA ARG A 49 21.34 14.05 8.20
C ARG A 49 20.47 15.20 7.68
N PHE A 50 19.64 14.98 6.66
CA PHE A 50 18.85 15.99 5.98
C PHE A 50 17.46 15.46 5.60
N LEU A 51 16.76 14.85 6.56
CA LEU A 51 15.35 14.54 6.35
C LEU A 51 14.54 15.85 6.24
N PRO A 52 13.54 15.92 5.36
CA PRO A 52 12.67 17.09 5.29
C PRO A 52 11.97 17.33 6.63
N LYS A 53 11.66 18.60 6.93
CA LYS A 53 11.03 18.98 8.19
C LYS A 53 9.73 18.17 8.43
N GLY A 54 9.63 17.57 9.61
CA GLY A 54 8.47 16.79 10.02
C GLY A 54 8.52 15.30 9.67
N TYR A 55 9.60 14.81 9.08
CA TYR A 55 9.88 13.37 8.99
C TYR A 55 10.89 12.97 10.07
N ASP A 56 10.59 11.90 10.79
CA ASP A 56 11.36 11.37 11.92
C ASP A 56 12.31 10.24 11.51
N SER A 57 11.99 9.50 10.45
CA SER A 57 12.82 8.38 9.98
C SER A 57 12.60 8.07 8.49
N TYR A 58 13.25 7.02 7.99
CA TYR A 58 12.93 6.39 6.72
C TYR A 58 13.08 4.87 6.80
N PHE A 59 12.27 4.16 6.02
CA PHE A 59 12.22 2.70 5.98
C PHE A 59 12.62 2.16 4.61
N ASN A 60 13.22 0.96 4.60
CA ASN A 60 13.41 0.20 3.37
C ASN A 60 12.10 -0.49 2.98
N ILE A 61 11.72 -0.41 1.71
CA ILE A 61 10.46 -0.98 1.23
C ILE A 61 10.40 -2.52 1.29
N ASN A 62 11.56 -3.20 1.37
CA ASN A 62 11.64 -4.66 1.27
C ASN A 62 11.50 -5.38 2.62
N GLU A 63 12.01 -4.80 3.71
CA GLU A 63 12.10 -5.48 5.01
C GLU A 63 11.05 -4.88 5.96
N ASP A 64 11.29 -3.65 6.40
CA ASP A 64 10.48 -2.97 7.42
C ASP A 64 9.00 -2.83 7.02
N LEU A 65 8.74 -2.43 5.78
CA LEU A 65 7.38 -2.14 5.32
C LEU A 65 6.56 -3.39 5.01
N GLN A 66 7.20 -4.55 4.80
CA GLN A 66 6.46 -5.79 4.64
C GLN A 66 5.76 -6.20 5.92
N LEU A 67 6.41 -6.00 7.07
CA LEU A 67 5.83 -6.27 8.38
C LEU A 67 4.67 -5.30 8.66
N MET A 68 4.88 -4.00 8.42
CA MET A 68 3.84 -2.99 8.61
C MET A 68 2.62 -3.20 7.70
N ALA A 69 2.81 -3.74 6.50
CA ALA A 69 1.72 -4.03 5.57
C ALA A 69 0.80 -5.19 6.01
N ASN A 70 1.18 -5.95 7.06
CA ASN A 70 0.29 -6.91 7.71
C ASN A 70 -0.64 -6.26 8.75
N GLY A 71 -0.41 -4.99 9.10
CA GLY A 71 -1.05 -4.33 10.23
C GLY A 71 -0.21 -4.46 11.51
N ILE A 72 -0.34 -3.46 12.38
CA ILE A 72 0.25 -3.41 13.71
C ILE A 72 -0.84 -2.91 14.65
N ASP A 73 -1.07 -3.62 15.74
CA ASP A 73 -2.11 -3.26 16.71
C ASP A 73 -1.85 -1.87 17.30
N GLY A 74 -2.90 -1.05 17.38
CA GLY A 74 -2.81 0.33 17.88
C GLY A 74 -2.09 1.32 16.94
N VAL A 75 -1.64 0.87 15.76
CA VAL A 75 -0.90 1.70 14.80
C VAL A 75 -1.61 1.76 13.46
N PHE A 76 -1.94 2.96 13.02
CA PHE A 76 -2.48 3.20 11.68
C PHE A 76 -1.39 3.65 10.71
N VAL A 77 -1.06 2.80 9.74
CA VAL A 77 -0.01 3.08 8.75
C VAL A 77 -0.64 3.45 7.41
N GLU A 78 -0.37 4.68 6.96
CA GLU A 78 -0.85 5.23 5.69
C GLU A 78 0.32 5.59 4.79
N VAL A 79 0.12 5.53 3.48
CA VAL A 79 1.05 6.00 2.47
C VAL A 79 0.47 7.24 1.79
N GLU A 80 1.23 8.33 1.81
CA GLU A 80 0.91 9.56 1.09
C GLU A 80 1.45 9.51 -0.34
N LEU A 81 0.53 9.59 -1.30
CA LEU A 81 0.80 9.55 -2.73
C LEU A 81 0.36 10.85 -3.42
N SER A 82 1.05 11.17 -4.52
CA SER A 82 0.56 12.16 -5.48
C SER A 82 -0.75 11.67 -6.12
N VAL A 83 -1.55 12.61 -6.62
CA VAL A 83 -2.80 12.30 -7.33
C VAL A 83 -2.55 11.31 -8.46
N GLU A 84 -1.58 11.60 -9.34
CA GLU A 84 -1.21 10.75 -10.48
C GLU A 84 -0.86 9.31 -10.06
N LEU A 85 -0.03 9.15 -9.03
CA LEU A 85 0.39 7.83 -8.57
C LEU A 85 -0.76 7.06 -7.92
N SER A 86 -1.61 7.75 -7.15
CA SER A 86 -2.79 7.16 -6.55
C SER A 86 -3.81 6.71 -7.61
N SER A 87 -4.08 7.53 -8.63
CA SER A 87 -4.95 7.17 -9.76
C SER A 87 -4.41 5.95 -10.51
N THR A 88 -3.09 5.90 -10.75
CA THR A 88 -2.45 4.75 -11.40
C THR A 88 -2.62 3.46 -10.59
N TYR A 89 -2.48 3.53 -9.27
CA TYR A 89 -2.69 2.39 -8.38
C TYR A 89 -4.16 1.92 -8.39
N ILE A 90 -5.11 2.85 -8.24
CA ILE A 90 -6.55 2.54 -8.25
C ILE A 90 -6.94 1.87 -9.57
N LEU A 91 -6.47 2.38 -10.70
CA LEU A 91 -6.72 1.78 -12.00
C LEU A 91 -6.13 0.37 -12.13
N ALA A 92 -4.95 0.12 -11.54
CA ALA A 92 -4.36 -1.22 -11.52
C ALA A 92 -5.23 -2.20 -10.72
N VAL A 93 -5.68 -1.79 -9.52
CA VAL A 93 -6.57 -2.61 -8.68
C VAL A 93 -7.89 -2.90 -9.39
N LEU A 94 -8.51 -1.89 -10.01
CA LEU A 94 -9.78 -2.08 -10.73
C LEU A 94 -9.63 -3.04 -11.93
N LYS A 95 -8.50 -2.98 -12.65
CA LYS A 95 -8.20 -3.93 -13.73
C LYS A 95 -8.07 -5.36 -13.19
N GLU A 96 -7.35 -5.55 -12.09
CA GLU A 96 -7.20 -6.88 -11.46
C GLU A 96 -8.54 -7.45 -11.00
N VAL A 97 -9.40 -6.63 -10.37
CA VAL A 97 -10.75 -7.05 -9.94
C VAL A 97 -11.60 -7.44 -11.15
N LYS A 98 -11.58 -6.65 -12.21
CA LYS A 98 -12.33 -6.96 -13.44
C LYS A 98 -11.88 -8.29 -14.05
N LEU A 99 -10.59 -8.54 -14.13
CA LEU A 99 -10.04 -9.79 -14.66
C LEU A 99 -10.45 -10.99 -13.81
N LYS A 100 -10.34 -10.90 -12.48
CA LYS A 100 -10.76 -11.98 -11.56
C LYS A 100 -12.25 -12.29 -11.69
N ASN A 101 -13.09 -11.27 -11.77
CA ASN A 101 -14.53 -11.45 -11.94
C ASN A 101 -14.87 -12.15 -13.27
N GLU A 102 -14.16 -11.84 -14.35
CA GLU A 102 -14.36 -12.51 -15.63
C GLU A 102 -13.89 -13.97 -15.59
N SER A 103 -12.75 -14.25 -14.95
CA SER A 103 -12.28 -15.63 -14.74
C SER A 103 -13.29 -16.46 -13.95
N LEU A 104 -13.86 -15.91 -12.87
CA LEU A 104 -14.88 -16.57 -12.06
C LEU A 104 -16.16 -16.84 -12.86
N ARG A 105 -16.59 -15.89 -13.70
CA ARG A 105 -17.76 -16.09 -14.58
C ARG A 105 -17.56 -17.25 -15.55
N ILE A 106 -16.38 -17.35 -16.16
CA ILE A 106 -16.04 -18.45 -17.08
C ILE A 106 -16.03 -19.79 -16.34
N GLU A 107 -15.52 -19.83 -15.11
CA GLU A 107 -15.48 -21.04 -14.29
C GLU A 107 -16.89 -21.52 -13.91
N LEU A 108 -17.77 -20.61 -13.50
CA LEU A 108 -19.17 -20.93 -13.21
C LEU A 108 -19.91 -21.50 -14.44
N LEU A 109 -19.72 -20.90 -15.63
CA LEU A 109 -20.32 -21.40 -16.87
C LEU A 109 -19.84 -22.80 -17.29
N LYS A 110 -18.68 -23.26 -16.79
CA LYS A 110 -18.19 -24.62 -17.05
C LYS A 110 -18.82 -25.65 -16.12
N LEU A 111 -19.21 -25.25 -14.92
CA LEU A 111 -19.87 -26.12 -13.94
C LEU A 111 -21.33 -26.41 -14.31
N ASP A 112 -22.00 -25.48 -15.00
CA ASP A 112 -23.39 -25.63 -15.43
C ASP A 112 -23.58 -26.48 -16.70
N ARG A 113 -22.52 -27.09 -17.26
CA ARG A 113 -22.69 -28.05 -18.37
C ARG A 113 -23.16 -29.39 -17.81
N PRO A 114 -24.38 -29.86 -18.12
CA PRO A 114 -24.83 -31.17 -17.68
C PRO A 114 -23.92 -32.23 -18.30
N SER A 115 -23.50 -33.19 -17.48
CA SER A 115 -22.84 -34.42 -17.92
C SER A 115 -23.80 -35.13 -18.88
N SER A 116 -23.58 -34.98 -20.18
CA SER A 116 -24.29 -35.77 -21.19
C SER A 116 -23.86 -37.23 -21.03
N ASN A 117 -24.70 -38.02 -20.35
CA ASN A 117 -24.70 -39.49 -20.44
C ASN A 117 -25.31 -39.93 -21.78
#